data_AF-A0A7S0E6Y6-F1
#
_entry.id   AF-A0A7S0E6Y6-F1
#
_cell.length_a   1.000
_cell.length_b   1.000
_cell.length_c   1.000
_cell.angle_alpha   90.00
_cell.angle_beta   90.00
_cell.angle_gamma   90.00
#
_symmetry.space_group_name_H-M   'P 1'
#
loop_
_entity.id
_entity.type
_entity.pdbx_description
1 polymer ?
#
loop_
_entity_poly.entity_id
_entity_poly.type
_entity_poly.pdbx_seq_one_letter_code
_entity_poly.pdbx_strand_id
1 'polypeptide(L)'
;LAAAEAKDAANQRKDADYEYHKLAYPPPPFVDAWLIAHCQEHRIPLVVAPQEADSQAAQLVRDDRADVLVTIDSDLLFYPGVTQLLLADTKKAGVWWTVKLADIVDSQVGTLSFVGFNGFDLRSVAVAAGGDCKPRSRTLTLTLTLALD
;
A
#
# COMPACT_ATOMS: atom_id res chain seq x y z
N LEU A 1 25.11 5.08 -36.83
CA LEU A 1 24.35 5.80 -35.78
C LEU A 1 22.93 5.27 -35.66
N ALA A 2 22.08 5.44 -36.69
CA ALA A 2 20.65 5.05 -36.63
C ALA A 2 20.36 3.58 -36.22
N ALA A 3 21.18 2.61 -36.64
CA ALA A 3 20.99 1.20 -36.28
C ALA A 3 21.44 0.87 -34.83
N ALA A 4 22.34 1.67 -34.25
CA ALA A 4 22.75 1.53 -32.86
C ALA A 4 21.71 2.19 -31.94
N GLU A 5 21.20 3.37 -32.31
CA GLU A 5 20.12 4.06 -31.62
C GLU A 5 18.81 3.24 -31.63
N ALA A 6 18.50 2.56 -32.74
CA ALA A 6 17.36 1.65 -32.81
C ALA A 6 17.51 0.39 -31.93
N LYS A 7 18.75 -0.11 -31.75
CA LYS A 7 19.05 -1.23 -30.85
C LYS A 7 18.99 -0.80 -29.38
N ASP A 8 19.49 0.37 -29.04
CA ASP A 8 19.40 0.92 -27.68
C ASP A 8 17.96 1.21 -27.29
N ALA A 9 17.15 1.77 -28.20
CA ALA A 9 15.72 1.97 -27.97
C ALA A 9 14.95 0.65 -27.83
N ALA A 10 15.35 -0.41 -28.57
CA ALA A 10 14.75 -1.73 -28.44
C ALA A 10 15.14 -2.44 -27.14
N ASN A 11 16.37 -2.26 -26.66
CA ASN A 11 16.82 -2.78 -25.37
C ASN A 11 16.15 -2.05 -24.21
N GLN A 12 16.06 -0.71 -24.26
CA GLN A 12 15.33 0.08 -23.26
C GLN A 12 13.84 -0.30 -23.18
N ARG A 13 13.20 -0.60 -24.32
CA ARG A 13 11.83 -1.14 -24.34
C ARG A 13 11.72 -2.53 -23.72
N LYS A 14 12.68 -3.42 -23.98
CA LYS A 14 12.72 -4.74 -23.34
C LYS A 14 12.96 -4.66 -21.84
N ASP A 15 13.79 -3.74 -21.38
CA ASP A 15 14.03 -3.51 -19.95
C ASP A 15 12.77 -2.93 -19.28
N ALA A 16 12.07 -2.01 -19.95
CA ALA A 16 10.79 -1.48 -19.48
C ALA A 16 9.68 -2.55 -19.43
N ASP A 17 9.56 -3.39 -20.47
CA ASP A 17 8.61 -4.50 -20.49
C ASP A 17 8.98 -5.55 -19.43
N TYR A 18 10.25 -5.86 -19.25
CA TYR A 18 10.74 -6.82 -18.24
C TYR A 18 10.48 -6.33 -16.81
N GLU A 19 10.73 -5.06 -16.51
CA GLU A 19 10.42 -4.46 -15.20
C GLU A 19 8.89 -4.34 -14.98
N TYR A 20 8.12 -4.02 -16.02
CA TYR A 20 6.65 -4.00 -15.96
C TYR A 20 6.05 -5.40 -15.69
N HIS A 21 6.64 -6.46 -16.27
CA HIS A 21 6.17 -7.83 -16.11
C HIS A 21 6.58 -8.49 -14.78
N LYS A 22 7.65 -8.07 -14.12
CA LYS A 22 7.99 -8.54 -12.75
C LYS A 22 6.92 -8.16 -11.71
N LEU A 23 6.25 -7.04 -11.91
CA LEU A 23 5.28 -6.47 -10.97
C LEU A 23 3.87 -7.06 -11.12
N ALA A 24 3.59 -7.78 -12.21
CA ALA A 24 2.24 -8.23 -12.57
C ALA A 24 1.99 -9.73 -12.28
N TYR A 25 2.97 -10.47 -11.78
CA TYR A 25 2.75 -11.87 -11.41
C TYR A 25 2.19 -11.94 -9.99
N PRO A 26 1.03 -12.59 -9.76
CA PRO A 26 0.66 -12.96 -8.40
C PRO A 26 1.82 -13.76 -7.79
N PRO A 27 2.10 -13.58 -6.48
CA PRO A 27 3.14 -14.35 -5.82
C PRO A 27 2.89 -15.83 -6.14
N PRO A 28 3.91 -16.54 -6.62
CA PRO A 28 3.73 -17.94 -6.97
C PRO A 28 3.14 -18.73 -5.79
N PRO A 29 2.28 -19.74 -6.01
CA PRO A 29 1.60 -20.48 -4.93
C PRO A 29 2.54 -21.10 -3.87
N PHE A 30 3.82 -21.27 -4.21
CA PHE A 30 4.83 -21.77 -3.28
C PHE A 30 5.22 -20.77 -2.18
N VAL A 31 5.03 -19.46 -2.42
CA VAL A 31 5.37 -18.40 -1.44
C VAL A 31 4.47 -18.54 -0.22
N ASP A 32 3.18 -18.78 -0.43
CA ASP A 32 2.20 -18.93 0.66
C ASP A 32 2.48 -20.19 1.47
N ALA A 33 2.70 -21.33 0.81
CA ALA A 33 2.96 -22.60 1.49
C ALA A 33 4.26 -22.57 2.32
N TRP A 34 5.32 -21.96 1.76
CA TRP A 34 6.58 -21.76 2.49
C TRP A 34 6.40 -20.83 3.68
N LEU A 35 5.72 -19.69 3.50
CA LEU A 35 5.50 -18.72 4.57
C LEU A 35 4.65 -19.32 5.70
N ILE A 36 3.61 -20.08 5.36
CA ILE A 36 2.78 -20.81 6.33
C ILE A 36 3.63 -21.79 7.14
N ALA A 37 4.43 -22.62 6.46
CA ALA A 37 5.30 -23.58 7.13
C ALA A 37 6.31 -22.89 8.06
N HIS A 38 6.89 -21.79 7.61
CA HIS A 38 7.87 -21.02 8.39
C HIS A 38 7.23 -20.40 9.64
N CYS A 39 6.05 -19.78 9.51
CA CYS A 39 5.31 -19.27 10.66
C CYS A 39 4.93 -20.39 11.63
N GLN A 40 4.52 -21.57 11.15
CA GLN A 40 4.22 -22.73 11.99
C GLN A 40 5.44 -23.21 12.77
N GLU A 41 6.61 -23.30 12.12
CA GLU A 41 7.89 -23.66 12.75
C GLU A 41 8.25 -22.69 13.90
N HIS A 42 8.03 -21.40 13.67
CA HIS A 42 8.32 -20.34 14.65
C HIS A 42 7.15 -20.04 15.61
N ARG A 43 6.06 -20.82 15.57
CA ARG A 43 4.85 -20.62 16.38
C ARG A 43 4.24 -19.22 16.27
N ILE A 44 4.34 -18.62 15.09
CA ILE A 44 3.70 -17.35 14.75
C ILE A 44 2.25 -17.64 14.34
N PRO A 45 1.24 -17.08 15.04
CA PRO A 45 -0.15 -17.27 14.67
C PRO A 45 -0.44 -16.70 13.27
N LEU A 46 -1.16 -17.47 12.47
CA LEU A 46 -1.62 -17.06 11.14
C LEU A 46 -3.14 -17.08 11.07
N VAL A 47 -3.69 -16.07 10.40
CA VAL A 47 -5.11 -15.99 10.05
C VAL A 47 -5.19 -15.90 8.53
N VAL A 48 -5.82 -16.88 7.90
CA VAL A 48 -6.15 -16.81 6.47
C VAL A 48 -7.47 -16.07 6.33
N ALA A 49 -7.45 -14.91 5.67
CA ALA A 49 -8.64 -14.13 5.44
C ALA A 49 -9.62 -14.88 4.52
N PRO A 50 -10.95 -14.77 4.74
CA PRO A 50 -11.93 -15.39 3.86
C PRO A 50 -12.02 -14.73 2.48
N GLN A 51 -11.61 -13.46 2.36
CA GLN A 51 -11.63 -12.70 1.12
C GLN A 51 -10.34 -11.87 0.97
N GLU A 52 -10.27 -10.68 1.59
CA GLU A 52 -9.11 -9.79 1.50
C GLU A 52 -8.38 -9.68 2.83
N ALA A 53 -7.05 -9.80 2.79
CA ALA A 53 -6.19 -9.69 3.96
C ALA A 53 -6.35 -8.34 4.67
N ASP A 54 -6.50 -7.25 3.91
CA ASP A 54 -6.64 -5.89 4.43
C ASP A 54 -7.89 -5.73 5.31
N SER A 55 -9.03 -6.19 4.79
CA SER A 55 -10.30 -6.16 5.51
C SER A 55 -10.25 -6.98 6.81
N GLN A 56 -9.60 -8.16 6.76
CA GLN A 56 -9.43 -9.03 7.92
C GLN A 56 -8.49 -8.41 8.95
N ALA A 57 -7.40 -7.78 8.50
CA ALA A 57 -6.43 -7.12 9.36
C ALA A 57 -7.04 -5.91 10.08
N ALA A 58 -7.77 -5.07 9.35
CA ALA A 58 -8.50 -3.94 9.94
C ALA A 58 -9.54 -4.40 10.97
N GLN A 59 -10.25 -5.50 10.70
CA GLN A 59 -11.20 -6.08 11.66
C GLN A 59 -10.52 -6.54 12.95
N LEU A 60 -9.32 -7.14 12.87
CA LEU A 60 -8.56 -7.54 14.05
C LEU A 60 -8.16 -6.35 14.92
N VAL A 61 -7.79 -5.21 14.33
CA VAL A 61 -7.54 -3.97 15.09
C VAL A 61 -8.81 -3.47 15.75
N ARG A 62 -9.92 -3.43 14.98
CA ARG A 62 -11.22 -2.96 15.49
C ARG A 62 -11.75 -3.79 16.65
N ASP A 63 -11.43 -5.09 16.68
CA ASP A 63 -11.84 -6.02 17.74
C ASP A 63 -10.84 -6.06 18.92
N ASP A 64 -9.89 -5.12 18.99
CA ASP A 64 -8.81 -5.05 19.99
C ASP A 64 -7.95 -6.34 20.05
N ARG A 65 -7.81 -7.03 18.91
CA ARG A 65 -6.98 -8.24 18.76
C ARG A 65 -5.60 -7.96 18.20
N ALA A 66 -5.35 -6.73 17.73
CA ALA A 66 -4.07 -6.24 17.26
C ALA A 66 -3.95 -4.74 17.52
N ASP A 67 -2.79 -4.27 17.99
CA ASP A 67 -2.59 -2.84 18.29
C ASP A 67 -2.24 -2.01 17.05
N VAL A 68 -1.48 -2.59 16.12
CA VAL A 68 -0.90 -1.90 14.96
C VAL A 68 -0.83 -2.84 13.76
N LEU A 69 -1.06 -2.29 12.56
CA LEU A 69 -0.87 -2.99 11.30
C LEU A 69 0.47 -2.63 10.66
N VAL A 70 1.18 -3.65 10.19
CA VAL A 70 2.41 -3.51 9.41
C VAL A 70 2.09 -3.85 7.96
N THR A 71 2.31 -2.90 7.05
CA THR A 71 1.92 -3.06 5.64
C THR A 71 2.74 -2.13 4.74
N ILE A 72 2.66 -2.33 3.43
CA ILE A 72 3.08 -1.33 2.41
C ILE A 72 1.88 -0.57 1.83
N ASP A 73 0.67 -1.02 2.14
CA ASP A 73 -0.56 -0.48 1.60
C ASP A 73 -1.13 0.61 2.52
N SER A 74 -1.20 1.83 1.99
CA SER A 74 -1.76 2.97 2.71
C SER A 74 -3.28 2.95 2.81
N ASP A 75 -3.97 2.19 1.96
CA ASP A 75 -5.45 2.15 1.92
C ASP A 75 -6.04 1.63 3.23
N LEU A 76 -5.28 0.79 3.94
CA LEU A 76 -5.60 0.27 5.27
C LEU A 76 -5.87 1.37 6.31
N LEU A 77 -5.28 2.56 6.17
CA LEU A 77 -5.51 3.68 7.10
C LEU A 77 -6.95 4.21 7.01
N PHE A 78 -7.64 3.94 5.91
CA PHE A 78 -9.02 4.40 5.68
C PHE A 78 -10.07 3.35 6.06
N TYR A 79 -9.66 2.19 6.58
CA TYR A 79 -10.59 1.22 7.13
C TYR A 79 -11.10 1.67 8.51
N PRO A 80 -12.39 1.43 8.83
CA PRO A 80 -12.95 1.84 10.12
C PRO A 80 -12.22 1.20 11.31
N GLY A 81 -11.78 2.05 12.25
CA GLY A 81 -11.09 1.63 13.48
C GLY A 81 -9.56 1.61 13.37
N VAL A 82 -8.99 1.74 12.17
CA VAL A 82 -7.55 1.86 12.00
C VAL A 82 -7.14 3.32 12.17
N THR A 83 -6.34 3.62 13.18
CA THR A 83 -5.87 4.99 13.47
C THR A 83 -4.38 5.18 13.17
N GLN A 84 -3.64 4.09 12.99
CA GLN A 84 -2.19 4.11 12.79
C GLN A 84 -1.73 2.89 11.96
N LEU A 85 -0.74 3.11 11.11
CA LEU A 85 0.01 2.08 10.40
C LEU A 85 1.50 2.18 10.69
N LEU A 86 2.19 1.05 10.63
CA LEU A 86 3.62 0.96 10.36
C LEU A 86 3.79 0.65 8.87
N LEU A 87 4.05 1.68 8.08
CA LEU A 87 4.18 1.60 6.63
C LEU A 87 5.63 1.29 6.25
N ALA A 88 5.89 0.21 5.53
CA ALA A 88 7.24 -0.15 5.10
C ALA A 88 7.72 0.74 3.94
N ASP A 89 8.98 1.19 4.00
CA ASP A 89 9.63 1.83 2.85
C ASP A 89 9.98 0.75 1.82
N THR A 90 9.29 0.79 0.67
CA THR A 90 9.51 -0.17 -0.42
C THR A 90 10.87 -0.03 -1.11
N LYS A 91 11.59 1.09 -0.89
CA LYS A 91 12.93 1.34 -1.43
C LYS A 91 14.04 0.96 -0.44
N LYS A 92 13.75 0.89 0.85
CA LYS A 92 14.73 0.63 1.91
C LYS A 92 14.24 -0.45 2.86
N ALA A 93 14.73 -1.67 2.68
CA ALA A 93 14.40 -2.80 3.53
C ALA A 93 14.67 -2.49 5.02
N GLY A 94 13.69 -2.78 5.88
CA GLY A 94 13.78 -2.59 7.33
C GLY A 94 13.53 -1.16 7.81
N VAL A 95 13.22 -0.23 6.91
CA VAL A 95 12.77 1.13 7.28
C VAL A 95 11.25 1.17 7.31
N TRP A 96 10.70 1.74 8.38
CA TRP A 96 9.27 1.82 8.62
C TRP A 96 8.90 3.25 8.99
N TRP A 97 7.78 3.73 8.46
CA TRP A 97 7.17 5.00 8.84
C TRP A 97 5.95 4.75 9.70
N THR A 98 5.85 5.48 10.79
CA THR A 98 4.59 5.53 11.53
C THR A 98 3.70 6.58 10.88
N VAL A 99 2.54 6.16 10.38
CA VAL A 99 1.54 7.06 9.80
C VAL A 99 0.30 7.00 10.66
N LYS A 100 -0.10 8.15 11.22
CA LYS A 100 -1.33 8.24 12.03
C LYS A 100 -2.36 9.07 11.31
N LEU A 101 -3.63 8.68 11.48
CA LEU A 101 -4.75 9.41 10.92
C LEU A 101 -4.82 10.85 11.47
N ALA A 102 -4.53 11.02 12.76
CA ALA A 102 -4.48 12.32 13.44
C ALA A 102 -3.49 13.29 12.76
N ASP A 103 -2.31 12.80 12.39
CA ASP A 103 -1.27 13.61 11.75
C ASP A 103 -1.71 14.09 10.36
N ILE A 104 -2.58 13.33 9.67
CA ILE A 104 -3.12 13.71 8.36
C ILE A 104 -4.24 14.74 8.50
N VAL A 105 -5.21 14.49 9.38
CA VAL A 105 -6.38 15.37 9.53
C VAL A 105 -6.04 16.71 10.18
N ASP A 106 -4.86 16.85 10.77
CA ASP A 106 -4.32 18.14 11.23
C ASP A 106 -3.34 18.77 10.24
N SER A 107 -3.07 18.09 9.11
CA SER A 107 -2.08 18.54 8.13
C SER A 107 -2.62 19.55 7.14
N GLN A 108 -1.76 20.53 6.83
CA GLN A 108 -1.92 21.43 5.71
C GLN A 108 -0.60 21.49 4.93
N VAL A 109 -0.66 21.16 3.64
CA VAL A 109 0.49 21.20 2.73
C VAL A 109 0.17 22.16 1.58
N GLY A 110 0.73 23.36 1.65
CA GLY A 110 0.45 24.43 0.67
C GLY A 110 -1.03 24.81 0.67
N THR A 111 -1.70 24.62 -0.48
CA THR A 111 -3.15 24.86 -0.65
C THR A 111 -4.01 23.64 -0.35
N LEU A 112 -3.42 22.47 -0.11
CA LEU A 112 -4.12 21.25 0.28
C LEU A 112 -4.25 21.21 1.79
N SER A 113 -5.48 21.11 2.30
CA SER A 113 -5.75 20.99 3.73
C SER A 113 -6.71 19.84 3.96
N PHE A 114 -6.37 18.99 4.93
CA PHE A 114 -7.27 17.97 5.46
C PHE A 114 -7.80 18.33 6.85
N VAL A 115 -7.58 19.59 7.28
CA VAL A 115 -8.06 20.10 8.56
C VAL A 115 -9.57 19.90 8.69
N GLY A 116 -9.98 19.12 9.68
CA GLY A 116 -11.37 18.80 9.97
C GLY A 116 -11.94 17.60 9.21
N PHE A 117 -11.14 16.91 8.39
CA PHE A 117 -11.55 15.65 7.79
C PHE A 117 -11.56 14.56 8.85
N ASN A 118 -12.45 13.59 8.71
CA ASN A 118 -12.40 12.34 9.46
C ASN A 118 -12.01 11.17 8.54
N GLY A 119 -11.92 9.95 9.09
CA GLY A 119 -11.56 8.77 8.31
C GLY A 119 -12.52 8.47 7.14
N PHE A 120 -13.80 8.84 7.26
CA PHE A 120 -14.78 8.68 6.18
C PHE A 120 -14.55 9.69 5.04
N ASP A 121 -14.22 10.94 5.36
CA ASP A 121 -13.91 11.96 4.37
C ASP A 121 -12.66 11.59 3.58
N LEU A 122 -11.60 11.16 4.28
CA LEU A 122 -10.36 10.70 3.68
C LEU A 122 -10.57 9.45 2.82
N ARG A 123 -11.38 8.50 3.27
CA ARG A 123 -11.78 7.34 2.46
C ARG A 123 -12.49 7.78 1.17
N SER A 124 -13.37 8.77 1.26
CA SER A 124 -14.10 9.30 0.09
C SER A 124 -13.14 9.93 -0.92
N VAL A 125 -12.12 10.65 -0.44
CA VAL A 125 -11.04 11.19 -1.28
C VAL A 125 -10.25 10.06 -1.94
N ALA A 126 -9.83 9.04 -1.18
CA ALA A 126 -9.07 7.90 -1.71
C ALA A 126 -9.86 7.14 -2.80
N VAL A 127 -11.14 6.86 -2.55
CA VAL A 127 -12.03 6.21 -3.53
C VAL A 127 -12.20 7.07 -4.79
N ALA A 128 -12.26 8.40 -4.65
CA ALA A 128 -12.39 9.32 -5.79
C ALA A 128 -11.09 9.42 -6.61
N ALA A 129 -9.92 9.34 -5.96
CA ALA A 129 -8.60 9.29 -6.59
C ALA A 129 -8.33 7.94 -7.30
N GLY A 130 -9.12 6.92 -6.96
CA GLY A 130 -9.00 5.56 -7.50
C GLY A 130 -8.13 4.70 -6.61
N GLY A 131 -8.78 3.86 -5.80
CA GLY A 131 -8.18 2.75 -5.04
C GLY A 131 -8.66 1.40 -5.56
N ASP A 132 -8.33 0.32 -4.86
CA ASP A 132 -8.58 -1.05 -5.34
C ASP A 132 -10.03 -1.35 -5.72
N CYS A 133 -10.99 -0.68 -5.07
CA CYS A 133 -12.41 -0.88 -5.31
C CYS A 133 -12.95 -0.25 -6.62
N LYS A 134 -12.17 0.61 -7.32
CA LYS A 134 -12.60 1.27 -8.58
C LYS A 134 -11.42 1.55 -9.54
N PRO A 135 -11.57 1.31 -10.85
CA PRO A 135 -10.59 1.78 -11.82
C PRO A 135 -10.45 3.31 -11.74
N ARG A 136 -9.21 3.81 -11.76
CA ARG A 136 -8.88 5.23 -11.62
C ARG A 136 -9.77 6.10 -12.50
N SER A 137 -10.35 7.14 -11.90
CA SER A 137 -10.90 8.27 -12.65
C SER A 137 -9.78 8.85 -13.51
N ARG A 138 -9.98 8.98 -14.83
CA ARG A 138 -8.95 9.46 -15.78
C ARG A 138 -8.48 10.91 -15.50
N THR A 139 -9.04 11.59 -14.51
CA THR A 139 -8.88 13.04 -14.30
C THR A 139 -8.36 13.41 -12.91
N LEU A 140 -8.41 12.52 -11.91
CA LEU A 140 -8.03 12.82 -10.53
C LEU A 140 -7.03 11.78 -10.03
N THR A 141 -5.77 12.18 -9.92
CA THR A 141 -4.74 11.47 -9.16
C THR A 141 -4.37 12.35 -7.98
N LEU A 142 -4.54 11.84 -6.76
CA LEU A 142 -4.05 12.50 -5.57
C LEU A 142 -2.70 11.85 -5.21
N THR A 143 -1.60 12.56 -5.45
CA THR A 143 -0.28 12.16 -4.95
C THR A 143 -0.05 12.86 -3.62
N LEU A 144 -0.28 12.14 -2.52
CA LEU A 144 0.11 12.56 -1.20
C LEU A 144 1.60 12.21 -1.00
N THR A 145 2.46 13.17 -1.30
CA THR A 145 3.86 13.09 -0.86
C THR A 145 3.90 13.51 0.61
N LEU A 146 3.88 12.55 1.52
CA LEU A 146 4.24 12.80 2.90
C LEU A 146 5.73 13.17 2.93
N ALA A 147 6.03 14.47 3.01
CA ALA A 147 7.36 14.93 3.39
C ALA A 147 7.47 14.65 4.89
N LEU A 148 8.12 13.55 5.23
CA LEU A 148 8.47 13.22 6.60
C LEU A 148 9.94 13.65 6.78
N ASP A 149 10.16 14.65 7.63
CA ASP A 149 11.49 15.15 8.01
C ASP A 149 12.31 14.10 8.78
#